data_AF-A0A0Q4QR00-F1
#
_entry.id   AF-A0A0Q4QR00-F1
#
_cell.length_a   1.000
_cell.length_b   1.000
_cell.length_c   1.000
_cell.angle_alpha   90.00
_cell.angle_beta   90.00
_cell.angle_gamma   90.00
#
_symmetry.space_group_name_H-M   'P 1'
#
loop_
_entity.id
_entity.type
_entity.pdbx_description
1 polymer ?
#
loop_
_entity_poly.entity_id
_entity_poly.type
_entity_poly.pdbx_seq_one_letter_code
_entity_poly.pdbx_strand_id
1 'polypeptide(L)'
;MQLVSIVETYDEAKNMATELGLPFEGKEVYQLIREVNEMIVSNSISLPALPKVTEETLRHLEEGDLLTMREESSTSLIEYRILVKMTVRNKNYVVLVPVKDEKEPEYDVFFYRYKNGVKMYPLNSSEWEVVEKAYEEIVQLKITSATFK
;
A
#
# COMPACT_ATOMS: atom_id res chain seq x y z
N MET A 1 -20.82 1.43 -6.75
CA MET A 1 -20.96 0.56 -7.94
C MET A 1 -20.05 1.11 -9.01
N GLN A 2 -19.04 0.35 -9.46
CA GLN A 2 -18.30 0.72 -10.67
C GLN A 2 -19.11 0.25 -11.88
N LEU A 3 -19.35 1.16 -12.82
CA LEU A 3 -19.92 0.83 -14.12
C LEU A 3 -18.83 0.08 -14.91
N VAL A 4 -19.04 -1.21 -15.12
CA VAL A 4 -18.19 -2.02 -15.99
C VAL A 4 -18.68 -1.79 -17.42
N SER A 5 -17.84 -1.19 -18.26
CA SER A 5 -18.13 -1.04 -19.69
C SER A 5 -17.67 -2.33 -20.38
N ILE A 6 -18.61 -3.20 -20.73
CA ILE A 6 -18.36 -4.38 -21.55
C ILE A 6 -18.24 -3.95 -23.01
N VAL A 7 -17.46 -4.69 -23.79
CA VAL A 7 -17.37 -4.51 -25.24
C VAL A 7 -18.45 -5.36 -25.92
N GLU A 8 -19.16 -4.78 -26.89
CA GLU A 8 -20.23 -5.47 -27.63
C GLU A 8 -19.88 -5.66 -29.10
N THR A 9 -18.89 -4.92 -29.61
CA THR A 9 -18.43 -5.00 -31.00
C THR A 9 -17.01 -5.53 -31.14
N TYR A 10 -16.73 -6.07 -32.32
CA TYR A 10 -15.40 -6.60 -32.66
C TYR A 10 -14.31 -5.54 -32.68
N ASP A 11 -14.65 -4.31 -33.09
CA ASP A 11 -13.71 -3.20 -33.15
C ASP A 11 -13.30 -2.74 -31.75
N GLU A 12 -14.28 -2.60 -30.85
CA GLU A 12 -14.04 -2.32 -29.44
C GLU A 12 -13.20 -3.41 -28.77
N ALA A 13 -13.50 -4.68 -29.06
CA ALA A 13 -12.75 -5.81 -28.53
C ALA A 13 -11.29 -5.84 -29.03
N LYS A 14 -11.01 -5.40 -30.27
CA LYS A 14 -9.63 -5.28 -30.78
C LYS A 14 -8.83 -4.17 -30.11
N ASN A 15 -9.45 -3.00 -29.96
CA ASN A 15 -8.81 -1.87 -29.30
C ASN A 15 -8.48 -2.25 -27.86
N MET A 16 -9.43 -2.86 -27.15
CA MET A 16 -9.23 -3.30 -25.78
C MET A 16 -8.26 -4.49 -25.66
N ALA A 17 -8.29 -5.46 -26.57
CA ALA A 17 -7.33 -6.55 -26.59
C ALA A 17 -5.89 -6.04 -26.79
N THR A 18 -5.71 -5.00 -27.61
CA THR A 18 -4.41 -4.34 -27.79
C THR A 18 -3.94 -3.66 -26.51
N GLU A 19 -4.83 -2.94 -25.80
CA GLU A 19 -4.51 -2.32 -24.50
C GLU A 19 -4.21 -3.34 -23.40
N LEU A 20 -4.88 -4.50 -23.43
CA LEU A 20 -4.70 -5.60 -22.49
C LEU A 20 -3.54 -6.54 -22.87
N GLY A 21 -2.90 -6.34 -24.03
CA GLY A 21 -1.82 -7.21 -24.53
C GLY A 21 -2.28 -8.62 -24.92
N LEU A 22 -3.54 -8.80 -25.28
CA LEU A 22 -4.12 -10.09 -25.67
C LEU A 22 -3.93 -10.35 -27.17
N PRO A 23 -3.47 -11.56 -27.57
CA PRO A 23 -3.42 -11.95 -28.97
C PRO A 23 -4.84 -12.11 -29.53
N PHE A 24 -5.12 -11.45 -30.65
CA PHE A 24 -6.42 -11.47 -31.32
C PHE A 24 -6.39 -11.95 -32.78
N GLU A 25 -5.21 -12.25 -33.33
CA GLU A 25 -5.06 -12.77 -34.69
C GLU A 25 -5.58 -14.21 -34.81
N GLY A 26 -6.43 -14.47 -35.81
CA GLY A 26 -7.03 -15.78 -36.06
C GLY A 26 -8.20 -16.16 -35.16
N LYS A 27 -8.63 -15.28 -34.24
CA LYS A 27 -9.78 -15.53 -33.35
C LYS A 27 -11.10 -15.14 -34.00
N GLU A 28 -12.13 -15.95 -33.74
CA GLU A 28 -13.50 -15.61 -34.14
C GLU A 28 -14.03 -14.42 -33.33
N VAL A 29 -14.94 -13.64 -33.95
CA VAL A 29 -15.47 -12.38 -33.39
C VAL A 29 -16.05 -12.57 -31.98
N TYR A 30 -16.91 -13.58 -31.79
CA TYR A 30 -17.52 -13.88 -30.50
C TYR A 30 -16.51 -14.33 -29.44
N GLN A 31 -15.47 -15.05 -29.87
CA GLN A 31 -14.44 -15.55 -28.97
C GLN A 31 -13.59 -14.40 -28.42
N LEU A 32 -13.21 -13.45 -29.29
CA LEU A 32 -12.46 -12.27 -28.88
C LEU A 32 -13.27 -11.39 -27.91
N ILE A 33 -14.53 -11.07 -28.25
CA ILE A 33 -15.42 -10.26 -27.40
C ILE A 33 -15.60 -10.90 -26.03
N ARG A 34 -15.81 -12.22 -25.99
CA ARG A 34 -15.98 -12.95 -24.74
C ARG A 34 -14.71 -12.92 -23.89
N GLU A 35 -13.55 -13.24 -24.46
CA GLU A 35 -12.28 -13.25 -23.72
C GLU A 35 -11.95 -11.86 -23.15
N VAL A 36 -12.16 -10.81 -23.94
CA VAL A 36 -11.95 -9.42 -23.52
C VAL A 36 -12.91 -9.06 -22.38
N ASN A 37 -14.20 -9.40 -22.51
CA ASN A 37 -15.19 -9.14 -21.45
C ASN A 37 -14.93 -9.95 -20.18
N GLU A 38 -14.54 -11.22 -20.29
CA GLU A 38 -14.15 -12.06 -19.16
C GLU A 38 -12.94 -11.44 -18.44
N MET A 39 -11.99 -10.87 -19.18
CA MET A 39 -10.84 -10.20 -18.60
C MET A 39 -11.18 -8.84 -17.99
N ILE A 40 -12.03 -8.03 -18.62
CA ILE A 40 -12.56 -6.77 -18.04
C ILE A 40 -13.29 -7.08 -16.73
N VAL A 41 -14.17 -8.09 -16.74
CA VAL A 41 -14.94 -8.50 -15.58
C VAL A 41 -14.01 -9.08 -14.51
N SER A 42 -13.07 -9.94 -14.85
CA SER A 42 -12.10 -10.51 -13.90
C SER A 42 -11.20 -9.45 -13.27
N ASN A 43 -10.74 -8.47 -14.06
CA ASN A 43 -10.03 -7.29 -13.55
C ASN A 43 -10.94 -6.42 -12.67
N SER A 44 -12.24 -6.31 -12.98
CA SER A 44 -13.20 -5.53 -12.19
C SER A 44 -13.70 -6.25 -10.92
N ILE A 45 -13.60 -7.59 -10.87
CA ILE A 45 -13.88 -8.43 -9.69
C ILE A 45 -12.64 -8.51 -8.79
N SER A 46 -11.53 -7.88 -9.16
CA SER A 46 -10.44 -7.67 -8.21
C SER A 46 -10.98 -6.94 -6.99
N LEU A 47 -10.87 -7.63 -5.85
CA LEU A 47 -10.94 -7.21 -4.46
C LEU A 47 -11.17 -5.71 -4.27
N PRO A 48 -12.08 -5.29 -3.37
CA PRO A 48 -12.46 -3.88 -3.18
C PRO A 48 -11.19 -3.03 -3.29
N ALA A 49 -11.13 -2.20 -4.33
CA ALA A 49 -9.90 -1.49 -4.69
C ALA A 49 -9.30 -0.96 -3.40
N LEU A 50 -8.15 -1.54 -2.98
CA LEU A 50 -7.45 -1.06 -1.80
C LEU A 50 -7.38 0.45 -2.01
N PRO A 51 -7.87 1.26 -1.06
CA PRO A 51 -7.96 2.68 -1.25
C PRO A 51 -6.59 3.12 -1.76
N LYS A 52 -6.53 3.69 -2.97
CA LYS A 52 -5.30 4.28 -3.47
C LYS A 52 -4.87 5.21 -2.35
N VAL A 53 -3.77 4.87 -1.69
CA VAL A 53 -3.30 5.65 -0.55
C VAL A 53 -2.87 6.98 -1.13
N THR A 54 -3.78 7.94 -1.10
CA THR A 54 -3.59 9.29 -1.61
C THR A 54 -2.91 10.10 -0.52
N GLU A 55 -2.29 11.24 -0.87
CA GLU A 55 -1.71 12.16 0.11
C GLU A 55 -2.68 12.51 1.25
N GLU A 56 -3.98 12.51 0.95
CA GLU A 56 -5.05 12.77 1.91
C GLU A 56 -5.25 11.59 2.88
N THR A 57 -5.23 10.34 2.40
CA THR A 57 -5.36 9.15 3.26
C THR A 57 -4.19 9.06 4.25
N LEU A 58 -2.97 9.34 3.81
CA LEU A 58 -1.75 9.23 4.64
C LEU A 58 -1.60 10.34 5.69
N ARG A 59 -2.16 11.54 5.43
CA ARG A 59 -2.22 12.63 6.41
C ARG A 59 -3.13 12.31 7.59
N HIS A 60 -4.17 11.52 7.36
CA HIS A 60 -5.13 11.11 8.39
C HIS A 60 -4.77 9.80 9.09
N LEU A 61 -3.67 9.13 8.72
CA LEU A 61 -3.28 7.90 9.43
C LEU A 61 -2.82 8.23 10.84
N GLU A 62 -3.37 7.51 11.81
CA GLU A 62 -3.04 7.63 13.21
C GLU A 62 -2.21 6.44 13.68
N GLU A 63 -1.78 6.45 14.94
CA GLU A 63 -1.17 5.27 15.54
C GLU A 63 -2.20 4.13 15.56
N GLY A 64 -1.80 2.95 15.10
CA GLY A 64 -2.66 1.78 14.99
C GLY A 64 -3.27 1.55 13.60
N ASP A 65 -3.22 2.53 12.70
CA ASP A 65 -3.67 2.38 11.31
C ASP A 65 -2.84 1.37 10.51
N LEU A 66 -3.47 0.80 9.48
CA LEU A 66 -2.86 -0.15 8.57
C LEU A 66 -2.40 0.51 7.27
N LEU A 67 -1.21 0.13 6.83
CA LEU A 67 -0.54 0.58 5.63
C LEU A 67 -0.20 -0.61 4.74
N THR A 68 -0.80 -0.67 3.57
CA THR A 68 -0.41 -1.64 2.56
C THR A 68 0.64 -1.02 1.65
N MET A 69 1.86 -1.56 1.69
CA MET A 69 2.95 -1.16 0.81
C MET A 69 3.20 -2.25 -0.24
N ARG A 70 3.52 -1.83 -1.45
CA ARG A 70 4.03 -2.72 -2.49
C ARG A 70 5.55 -2.69 -2.43
N GLU A 71 6.17 -3.86 -2.34
CA GLU A 71 7.62 -3.96 -2.46
C GLU A 71 8.06 -3.67 -3.90
N GLU A 72 9.10 -2.87 -4.11
CA GLU A 72 9.51 -2.46 -5.46
C GLU A 72 9.96 -3.66 -6.32
N SER A 73 10.50 -4.69 -5.67
CA SER A 73 11.02 -5.91 -6.30
C SER A 73 9.98 -7.02 -6.49
N SER A 74 8.75 -6.84 -5.98
CA SER A 74 7.74 -7.91 -5.98
C SER A 74 6.32 -7.38 -6.20
N THR A 75 5.47 -8.19 -6.82
CA THR A 75 4.02 -7.91 -6.85
C THR A 75 3.33 -8.18 -5.51
N SER A 76 4.09 -8.64 -4.51
CA SER A 76 3.60 -8.86 -3.15
C SER A 76 3.26 -7.54 -2.46
N LEU A 77 2.04 -7.49 -1.93
CA LEU A 77 1.61 -6.44 -1.01
C LEU A 77 1.94 -6.89 0.41
N ILE A 78 2.59 -6.01 1.17
CA ILE A 78 2.92 -6.22 2.57
C ILE A 78 2.13 -5.21 3.38
N GLU A 79 1.43 -5.69 4.40
CA GLU A 79 0.68 -4.87 5.33
C GLU A 79 1.55 -4.55 6.54
N TYR A 80 1.59 -3.27 6.88
CA TYR A 80 2.29 -2.71 8.01
C TYR A 80 1.30 -2.02 8.94
N ARG A 81 1.53 -2.10 10.25
CA ARG A 81 0.80 -1.32 11.25
C ARG A 81 1.66 -0.16 11.72
N ILE A 82 1.04 1.02 11.86
CA ILE A 82 1.70 2.20 12.40
C ILE A 82 1.80 2.06 13.91
N LEU A 83 3.03 1.99 14.43
CA LEU A 83 3.26 1.98 15.87
C LEU A 83 3.28 3.39 16.44
N VAL A 84 4.04 4.28 15.80
CA VAL A 84 4.28 5.64 16.27
C VAL A 84 4.50 6.55 15.07
N LYS A 85 3.91 7.76 15.14
CA LYS A 85 4.24 8.89 14.26
C LYS A 85 4.95 9.95 15.09
N MET A 86 6.08 10.43 14.59
CA MET A 86 6.85 11.46 15.26
C MET A 86 7.35 12.52 14.29
N THR A 87 7.41 13.76 14.79
CA THR A 87 7.95 14.88 14.01
C THR A 87 9.20 15.38 14.70
N VAL A 88 10.35 15.25 14.03
CA VAL A 88 11.65 15.64 14.60
C VAL A 88 12.35 16.57 13.62
N ARG A 89 12.82 17.73 14.11
CA ARG A 89 13.51 18.76 13.29
C ARG A 89 12.74 19.14 12.01
N ASN A 90 11.42 19.31 12.12
CA ASN A 90 10.52 19.65 11.00
C ASN A 90 10.46 18.59 9.87
N LYS A 91 10.82 17.34 10.19
CA LYS A 91 10.67 16.18 9.33
C LYS A 91 9.76 15.17 10.02
N ASN A 92 8.94 14.48 9.23
CA ASN A 92 8.00 13.51 9.75
C ASN A 92 8.54 12.09 9.55
N TYR A 93 8.44 11.29 10.60
CA TYR A 93 8.89 9.92 10.66
C TYR A 93 7.76 9.02 11.15
N VAL A 94 7.78 7.79 10.67
CA VAL A 94 6.81 6.76 11.03
C VAL A 94 7.55 5.48 11.35
N VAL A 95 7.09 4.80 12.40
CA VAL A 95 7.57 3.48 12.81
C VAL A 95 6.49 2.47 12.44
N LEU A 96 6.89 1.47 11.68
CA LEU A 96 6.02 0.47 11.08
C LEU A 96 6.43 -0.93 11.54
N VAL A 97 5.45 -1.77 11.86
CA VAL A 97 5.66 -3.20 12.09
C VAL A 97 4.90 -4.00 11.03
N PRO A 98 5.49 -5.02 10.40
CA PRO A 98 4.74 -5.88 9.49
C PRO A 98 3.64 -6.62 10.27
N VAL A 99 2.42 -6.64 9.75
CA VAL A 99 1.29 -7.32 10.40
C VAL A 99 1.53 -8.84 10.52
N LYS A 100 2.34 -9.39 9.61
CA LYS A 100 2.77 -10.79 9.66
C LYS A 100 3.59 -11.10 10.92
N ASP A 101 4.42 -10.16 11.32
CA ASP A 101 5.40 -10.32 12.41
C ASP A 101 4.84 -9.81 13.74
N GLU A 102 3.74 -9.03 13.73
CA GLU A 102 3.04 -8.56 14.94
C GLU A 102 2.63 -9.70 15.90
N LYS A 103 2.45 -10.93 15.39
CA LYS A 103 2.09 -12.11 16.20
C LYS A 103 3.30 -12.82 16.81
N GLU A 104 4.51 -12.43 16.43
CA GLU A 104 5.73 -13.01 16.96
C GLU A 104 6.07 -12.39 18.32
N PRO A 105 6.68 -13.17 19.24
CA PRO A 105 7.08 -12.67 20.55
C PRO A 105 8.15 -11.57 20.46
N GLU A 106 8.96 -11.58 19.40
CA GLU A 106 9.95 -10.57 19.06
C GLU A 106 9.75 -10.24 17.58
N TYR A 107 9.66 -8.95 17.26
CA TYR A 107 9.40 -8.47 15.90
C TYR A 107 10.30 -7.30 15.55
N ASP A 108 10.67 -7.22 14.28
CA ASP A 108 11.44 -6.10 13.75
C ASP A 108 10.53 -4.91 13.46
N VAL A 109 11.01 -3.73 13.86
CA VAL A 109 10.36 -2.45 13.55
C VAL A 109 11.13 -1.71 12.48
N PHE A 110 10.40 -1.14 11.53
CA PHE A 110 10.97 -0.40 10.43
C PHE A 110 10.71 1.08 10.60
N PHE A 111 11.74 1.87 10.39
CA PHE A 111 11.66 3.32 10.50
C PHE A 111 11.73 3.94 9.12
N TYR A 112 10.78 4.83 8.82
CA TYR A 112 10.73 5.52 7.54
C TYR A 112 10.48 7.01 7.74
N ARG A 113 11.14 7.84 6.93
CA ARG A 113 10.81 9.24 6.77
C ARG A 113 9.80 9.40 5.66
N TYR A 114 8.69 10.07 5.91
CA TYR A 114 7.69 10.34 4.86
C TYR A 114 7.67 11.82 4.47
N LYS A 115 7.65 12.08 3.16
CA LYS A 115 7.59 13.45 2.58
C LYS A 115 6.55 13.49 1.46
N ASN A 116 5.77 14.57 1.39
CA ASN A 116 4.68 14.74 0.42
C ASN A 116 3.71 13.56 0.41
N GLY A 117 3.36 13.10 1.61
CA GLY A 117 2.27 12.19 1.90
C GLY A 117 2.28 10.80 1.28
N VAL A 118 3.17 10.41 0.36
CA VAL A 118 3.19 9.04 -0.21
C VAL A 118 4.59 8.45 -0.32
N LYS A 119 5.64 9.29 -0.36
CA LYS A 119 7.02 8.79 -0.50
C LYS A 119 7.66 8.57 0.86
N MET A 120 7.86 7.29 1.17
CA MET A 120 8.67 6.85 2.31
C MET A 120 10.11 6.67 1.86
N TYR A 121 11.03 7.13 2.71
CA TYR A 121 12.46 7.03 2.50
C TYR A 121 13.07 6.34 3.73
N PRO A 122 13.99 5.38 3.53
CA PRO A 122 14.77 4.86 4.65
C PRO A 122 15.56 6.00 5.31
N LEU A 123 15.88 5.85 6.60
CA LEU A 123 16.68 6.85 7.29
C LEU A 123 18.13 6.80 6.86
N ASN A 124 18.73 7.99 6.83
CA ASN A 124 20.17 8.13 6.73
C ASN A 124 20.80 7.96 8.13
N SER A 125 22.08 7.59 8.21
CA SER A 125 22.78 7.38 9.48
C SER A 125 22.70 8.57 10.45
N SER A 126 22.77 9.80 9.93
CA SER A 126 22.65 11.02 10.77
C SER A 126 21.22 11.32 11.24
N GLU A 127 20.20 10.73 10.61
CA GLU A 127 18.81 10.85 11.05
C GLU A 127 18.46 9.74 12.06
N TRP A 128 19.10 8.58 11.92
CA TRP A 128 18.91 7.43 12.81
C TRP A 128 19.09 7.80 14.28
N GLU A 129 20.25 8.34 14.67
CA GLU A 129 20.54 8.67 16.08
C GLU A 129 19.49 9.59 16.71
N VAL A 130 18.93 10.50 15.92
CA VAL A 130 17.94 11.48 16.38
C VAL A 130 16.56 10.82 16.52
N VAL A 131 16.20 9.94 15.59
CA VAL A 131 14.90 9.27 15.55
C VAL A 131 14.85 8.12 16.55
N GLU A 132 15.94 7.37 16.70
CA GLU A 132 16.11 6.31 17.68
C GLU A 132 15.89 6.87 19.09
N LYS A 133 16.61 7.94 19.44
CA LYS A 133 16.45 8.60 20.75
C LYS A 133 15.01 9.07 20.99
N ALA A 134 14.39 9.71 19.99
CA ALA A 134 13.00 10.16 20.11
C ALA A 134 12.03 8.98 20.27
N TYR A 135 12.28 7.87 19.60
CA TYR A 135 11.49 6.65 19.73
C TYR A 135 11.64 6.01 21.11
N GLU A 136 12.87 5.89 21.62
CA GLU A 136 13.12 5.38 22.97
C GLU A 136 12.40 6.21 24.04
N GLU A 137 12.42 7.54 23.93
CA GLU A 137 11.68 8.43 24.83
C GLU A 137 10.17 8.16 24.80
N ILE A 138 9.59 7.97 23.60
CA ILE A 138 8.17 7.64 23.44
C ILE A 138 7.83 6.26 24.01
N VAL A 139 8.66 5.25 23.75
CA VAL A 139 8.46 3.89 24.28
C VAL A 139 8.53 3.89 25.81
N GLN A 140 9.52 4.58 26.40
CA GLN A 140 9.62 4.72 27.86
C GLN A 140 8.40 5.44 28.45
N LEU A 141 7.91 6.51 27.81
CA LEU A 141 6.69 7.18 28.23
C LEU A 141 5.47 6.25 28.17
N LYS A 142 5.33 5.44 27.11
CA LYS A 142 4.23 4.46 26.98
C LYS A 142 4.30 3.37 28.06
N ILE A 143 5.48 2.83 28.36
CA ILE A 143 5.68 1.83 29.43
C ILE A 143 5.38 2.43 30.80
N THR A 144 5.84 3.66 31.05
CA THR A 144 5.63 4.34 32.34
C THR A 144 4.15 4.68 32.54
N SER A 145 3.44 5.06 31.47
CA SER A 145 2.01 5.32 31.50
C SER A 145 1.17 4.04 31.67
N ALA A 146 1.64 2.88 31.21
CA ALA A 146 0.97 1.59 31.40
C ALA A 146 1.14 1.04 32.84
N THR A 147 2.14 1.51 33.58
CA THR A 147 2.43 1.06 34.95
C THR A 147 1.64 1.85 36.01
N PHE A 148 0.98 2.95 35.63
CA PHE A 148 0.14 3.80 36.48
C PHE A 148 -1.36 3.57 36.22
N LYS A 149 -1.83 2.33 36.30
CA LYS A 149 -3.25 2.00 36.39
C LYS A 149 -3.50 0.87 37.39
#